data_AF-X1HE34-F1
#
_entry.id   AF-X1HE34-F1
#
_cell.length_a   1.000
_cell.length_b   1.000
_cell.length_c   1.000
_cell.angle_alpha   90.00
_cell.angle_beta   90.00
_cell.angle_gamma   90.00
#
_symmetry.space_group_name_H-M   'P 1'
#
loop_
_entity.id
_entity.type
_entity.pdbx_description
1 polymer ?
#
loop_
_entity_poly.entity_id
_entity_poly.type
_entity_poly.pdbx_seq_one_letter_code
_entity_poly.pdbx_strand_id
1 'polypeptide(L)'
;MSRKDFAGAVEAAASTGGQILPPVMGAAAFVMAEFLGIPYIKIAYAAAIPAVIYFIAVGTMVHLEACKYGLKGLPKERLPKLGKVLKARGHLIIPILGLVYLLVKGYTPLFSAFWAIVMSLAMSMIKSETRLNLKKLGEAFEDGAKNALG
;
A
#
# COMPACT_ATOMS: atom_id res chain seq x y z
N MET A 1 7.11 -28.08 -1.25
CA MET A 1 6.83 -26.80 -0.57
C MET A 1 5.84 -27.08 0.55
N SER A 2 6.17 -26.71 1.79
CA SER A 2 5.23 -26.84 2.91
C SER A 2 4.09 -25.83 2.76
N ARG A 3 2.94 -26.09 3.41
CA ARG A 3 1.81 -25.12 3.45
C ARG A 3 2.22 -23.77 4.04
N LYS A 4 3.19 -23.77 4.96
CA LYS A 4 3.77 -22.55 5.56
C LYS A 4 4.62 -21.78 4.54
N ASP A 5 5.50 -22.47 3.83
CA ASP A 5 6.36 -21.86 2.81
C ASP A 5 5.50 -21.23 1.70
N PHE A 6 4.44 -21.93 1.27
CA PHE A 6 3.50 -21.39 0.28
C PHE A 6 2.82 -20.11 0.78
N ALA A 7 2.28 -20.13 2.00
CA ALA A 7 1.65 -18.93 2.59
C ALA A 7 2.64 -17.75 2.66
N GLY A 8 3.88 -17.99 3.09
CA GLY A 8 4.92 -16.97 3.11
C GLY A 8 5.28 -16.44 1.72
N ALA A 9 5.36 -17.32 0.71
CA ALA A 9 5.61 -16.92 -0.67
C ALA A 9 4.47 -16.08 -1.27
N VAL A 10 3.22 -16.43 -0.97
CA VAL A 10 2.05 -15.64 -1.39
C VAL A 10 2.06 -14.25 -0.76
N GLU A 11 2.33 -14.16 0.55
CA GLU A 11 2.44 -12.88 1.25
C GLU A 11 3.57 -12.02 0.69
N ALA A 12 4.75 -12.61 0.47
CA ALA A 12 5.89 -11.93 -0.12
C ALA A 12 5.57 -11.40 -1.53
N ALA A 13 5.02 -12.24 -2.41
CA ALA A 13 4.66 -11.84 -3.77
C ALA A 13 3.57 -10.76 -3.79
N ALA A 14 2.53 -10.89 -2.97
CA ALA A 14 1.48 -9.89 -2.85
C ALA A 14 2.03 -8.54 -2.34
N SER A 15 2.98 -8.57 -1.41
CA SER A 15 3.64 -7.38 -0.86
C SER A 15 4.52 -6.68 -1.91
N THR A 16 5.31 -7.43 -2.68
CA THR A 16 6.14 -6.88 -3.76
C THR A 16 5.31 -6.21 -4.86
N GLY A 17 4.13 -6.76 -5.18
CA GLY A 17 3.21 -6.15 -6.14
C GLY A 17 2.78 -4.72 -5.82
N GLY A 18 2.81 -4.32 -4.54
CA GLY A 18 2.50 -2.94 -4.14
C GLY A 18 3.49 -1.92 -4.69
N GLN A 19 4.74 -2.31 -4.96
CA GLN A 19 5.78 -1.40 -5.46
C GLN A 19 5.58 -0.99 -6.92
N ILE A 20 4.76 -1.71 -7.69
CA ILE A 20 4.49 -1.41 -9.10
C ILE A 20 3.11 -0.76 -9.31
N LEU A 21 2.24 -0.81 -8.31
CA LEU A 21 0.86 -0.33 -8.40
C LEU A 21 0.79 1.22 -8.31
N PRO A 22 0.21 1.90 -9.30
CA PRO A 22 -0.10 3.34 -9.20
C PRO A 22 -1.07 3.64 -8.05
N PRO A 23 -0.95 4.74 -7.29
CA PRO A 23 0.03 5.85 -7.32
C PRO A 23 1.15 5.72 -6.27
N VAL A 24 1.21 4.60 -5.55
CA VAL A 24 2.10 4.43 -4.38
C VAL A 24 3.46 3.87 -4.79
N MET A 25 3.57 3.36 -6.02
CA MET A 25 4.76 2.84 -6.70
C MET A 25 6.07 3.19 -6.00
N GLY A 26 6.96 2.20 -5.84
CA GLY A 26 8.18 2.34 -5.03
C GLY A 26 9.02 3.57 -5.36
N ALA A 27 9.91 3.95 -4.43
CA ALA A 27 10.71 5.18 -4.50
C ALA A 27 11.44 5.39 -5.85
N ALA A 28 11.77 4.31 -6.56
CA ALA A 28 12.32 4.37 -7.92
C ALA A 28 11.46 5.15 -8.92
N ALA A 29 10.12 5.08 -8.83
CA ALA A 29 9.22 5.83 -9.71
C ALA A 29 9.25 7.34 -9.43
N PHE A 30 9.43 7.74 -8.17
CA PHE A 30 9.60 9.13 -7.76
C PHE A 30 10.90 9.70 -8.33
N VAL A 31 12.00 8.96 -8.15
CA VAL A 31 13.32 9.30 -8.68
C VAL A 31 13.28 9.37 -10.21
N MET A 32 12.64 8.42 -10.87
CA MET A 32 12.48 8.42 -12.33
C MET A 32 11.73 9.65 -12.85
N ALA A 33 10.65 10.08 -12.19
CA ALA A 33 9.90 11.28 -12.56
C ALA A 33 10.78 12.53 -12.49
N GLU A 34 11.62 12.63 -11.46
CA GLU A 34 12.54 13.75 -11.25
C GLU A 34 13.65 13.76 -12.28
N PHE A 35 14.31 12.62 -12.53
CA PHE A 35 15.40 12.50 -13.50
C PHE A 35 14.95 12.74 -14.95
N LEU A 36 13.78 12.21 -15.33
CA LEU A 36 13.25 12.35 -16.69
C LEU A 36 12.54 13.70 -16.93
N GLY A 37 12.27 14.46 -15.87
CA GLY A 37 11.50 15.70 -15.95
C GLY A 37 10.05 15.51 -16.45
N ILE A 38 9.53 14.28 -16.40
CA ILE A 38 8.17 13.98 -16.84
C ILE A 38 7.22 13.91 -15.63
N PRO A 39 5.95 14.32 -15.78
CA PRO A 39 4.99 14.21 -14.70
C PRO A 39 4.83 12.77 -14.22
N TYR A 40 4.86 12.55 -12.90
CA TYR A 40 4.70 11.22 -12.28
C TYR A 40 3.43 10.50 -12.74
N ILE A 41 2.34 11.24 -12.97
CA ILE A 41 1.08 10.66 -13.45
C ILE A 41 1.25 9.94 -14.81
N LYS A 42 2.19 10.38 -15.67
CA LYS A 42 2.48 9.70 -16.93
C LYS A 42 3.17 8.36 -16.70
N ILE A 43 4.12 8.31 -15.75
CA ILE A 43 4.80 7.07 -15.35
C ILE A 43 3.79 6.11 -14.72
N ALA A 44 2.96 6.62 -13.82
CA ALA A 44 1.87 5.87 -13.18
C ALA A 44 0.89 5.29 -14.21
N TYR A 45 0.50 6.08 -15.22
CA TYR A 45 -0.36 5.60 -16.28
C TYR A 45 0.30 4.50 -17.11
N ALA A 46 1.57 4.67 -17.47
CA ALA A 46 2.33 3.65 -18.20
C ALA A 46 2.48 2.34 -17.40
N ALA A 47 2.60 2.43 -16.07
CA ALA A 47 2.72 1.29 -15.17
C ALA A 47 1.39 0.56 -14.87
N ALA A 48 0.24 1.16 -15.22
CA ALA A 48 -1.07 0.58 -14.92
C ALA A 48 -1.28 -0.79 -15.58
N ILE A 49 -0.92 -0.93 -16.86
CA ILE A 49 -1.07 -2.19 -17.60
C ILE A 49 -0.16 -3.29 -17.01
N PRO A 50 1.16 -3.06 -16.82
CA PRO A 50 2.03 -4.02 -16.14
C PRO A 50 1.54 -4.45 -14.76
N ALA A 51 1.05 -3.49 -13.95
CA ALA A 51 0.54 -3.79 -12.61
C ALA A 51 -0.68 -4.72 -12.65
N VAL A 52 -1.63 -4.48 -13.55
CA VAL A 52 -2.82 -5.33 -13.72
C VAL A 52 -2.41 -6.74 -14.15
N ILE A 53 -1.52 -6.87 -15.14
CA ILE A 53 -1.04 -8.17 -15.61
C ILE A 53 -0.34 -8.93 -14.48
N TYR A 54 0.50 -8.25 -13.70
CA TYR A 54 1.18 -8.84 -12.54
C TYR A 54 0.19 -9.42 -11.53
N PHE A 55 -0.81 -8.64 -11.11
CA PHE A 55 -1.79 -9.12 -10.12
C PHE A 55 -2.70 -10.23 -10.65
N ILE A 56 -3.05 -10.21 -11.94
CA ILE A 56 -3.77 -11.32 -12.56
C ILE A 56 -2.92 -12.58 -12.58
N ALA A 57 -1.64 -12.47 -12.99
CA ALA A 57 -0.74 -13.61 -13.06
C ALA A 57 -0.49 -14.23 -11.68
N VAL A 58 -0.13 -13.41 -10.69
CA VAL A 58 0.08 -13.86 -9.30
C VAL A 58 -1.22 -14.41 -8.71
N GLY A 59 -2.34 -13.71 -8.88
CA GLY A 59 -3.64 -14.16 -8.37
C GLY A 59 -4.08 -15.49 -8.95
N THR A 60 -3.87 -15.69 -10.26
CA THR A 60 -4.17 -16.96 -10.94
C THR A 60 -3.26 -18.08 -10.44
N MET A 61 -1.95 -17.84 -10.33
CA MET A 61 -0.99 -18.82 -9.81
C MET A 61 -1.35 -19.25 -8.37
N VAL A 62 -1.67 -18.29 -7.50
CA VAL A 62 -2.09 -18.56 -6.12
C VAL A 62 -3.39 -19.35 -6.09
N HIS A 63 -4.36 -19.00 -6.94
CA HIS A 63 -5.63 -19.71 -7.02
C HIS A 63 -5.45 -21.17 -7.45
N LEU A 64 -4.67 -21.42 -8.50
CA LEU A 64 -4.40 -22.76 -9.02
C LEU A 64 -3.67 -23.63 -7.98
N GLU A 65 -2.66 -23.07 -7.32
CA GLU A 65 -1.91 -23.79 -6.30
C GLU A 65 -2.78 -24.06 -5.05
N ALA A 66 -3.65 -23.12 -4.67
CA ALA A 66 -4.62 -23.33 -3.60
C ALA A 66 -5.63 -24.45 -3.93
N CYS A 67 -6.10 -24.53 -5.18
CA CYS A 67 -6.96 -25.61 -5.65
C CYS A 67 -6.25 -26.96 -5.61
N LYS A 68 -4.99 -27.03 -6.05
CA LYS A 68 -4.15 -28.23 -6.01
C LYS A 68 -3.94 -28.76 -4.58
N TYR A 69 -3.81 -27.87 -3.60
CA TYR A 69 -3.70 -28.23 -2.18
C TYR A 69 -5.06 -28.37 -1.46
N GLY A 70 -6.19 -28.21 -2.17
CA GLY A 70 -7.52 -28.32 -1.58
C GLY A 70 -7.80 -27.29 -0.49
N LEU A 71 -7.16 -26.12 -0.54
CA LEU A 71 -7.31 -25.07 0.46
C LEU A 71 -8.71 -24.45 0.37
N LYS A 72 -9.47 -24.50 1.47
CA LYS A 72 -10.78 -23.86 1.59
C LYS A 72 -10.64 -22.46 2.21
N GLY A 73 -11.42 -21.52 1.71
CA GLY A 73 -11.53 -20.17 2.28
C GLY A 73 -12.11 -20.19 3.70
N LEU A 74 -11.92 -19.09 4.43
CA LEU A 74 -12.46 -18.93 5.78
C LEU A 74 -14.01 -18.88 5.77
N PRO A 75 -14.68 -19.46 6.77
CA PRO A 75 -16.13 -19.36 6.92
C PRO A 75 -16.55 -17.89 7.10
N LYS A 76 -17.73 -17.52 6.54
CA LYS A 76 -18.20 -16.12 6.45
C LYS A 76 -18.30 -15.42 7.80
N GLU A 77 -18.55 -16.18 8.86
CA GLU A 77 -18.68 -15.69 10.23
C GLU A 77 -17.35 -15.19 10.80
N ARG A 78 -16.22 -15.69 10.27
CA ARG A 78 -14.87 -15.24 10.65
C ARG A 78 -14.36 -14.08 9.81
N LEU A 79 -15.06 -13.72 8.74
CA LEU A 79 -14.68 -12.58 7.92
C LEU A 79 -15.01 -11.28 8.65
N PRO A 80 -14.08 -10.31 8.71
CA PRO A 80 -14.38 -9.01 9.29
C PRO A 80 -15.48 -8.34 8.45
N LYS A 81 -16.54 -7.86 9.11
CA LYS A 81 -17.64 -7.16 8.43
C LYS A 81 -17.09 -5.90 7.76
N LEU A 82 -17.21 -5.80 6.43
CA LEU A 82 -16.72 -4.67 5.63
C LEU A 82 -17.10 -3.30 6.23
N GLY A 83 -18.37 -3.13 6.64
CA GLY A 83 -18.84 -1.88 7.26
C GLY A 83 -18.13 -1.54 8.58
N LYS A 84 -17.76 -2.54 9.40
CA LYS A 84 -16.96 -2.31 10.61
C LYS A 84 -15.54 -1.88 10.25
N VAL A 85 -14.92 -2.51 9.26
CA VAL A 85 -13.56 -2.17 8.80
C VAL A 85 -13.52 -0.75 8.22
N LEU A 86 -14.50 -0.39 7.39
CA LEU A 86 -14.57 0.93 6.79
C LEU A 86 -14.81 2.03 7.83
N LYS A 87 -15.67 1.81 8.83
CA LYS A 87 -15.81 2.74 9.97
C LYS A 87 -14.58 2.74 10.88
N ALA A 88 -13.86 1.62 10.96
CA ALA A 88 -12.64 1.50 11.75
C ALA A 88 -11.47 2.29 11.14
N ARG A 89 -11.19 2.04 9.87
CA ARG A 89 -9.96 2.39 9.15
C ARG A 89 -10.17 3.22 7.88
N GLY A 90 -11.41 3.51 7.49
CA GLY A 90 -11.72 4.25 6.26
C GLY A 90 -11.16 5.66 6.21
N HIS A 91 -10.85 6.27 7.35
CA HIS A 91 -10.16 7.57 7.41
C HIS A 91 -8.75 7.52 6.80
N LEU A 92 -8.10 6.36 6.73
CA LEU A 92 -6.80 6.17 6.08
C LEU A 92 -6.85 6.27 4.54
N ILE A 93 -8.06 6.27 3.97
CA ILE A 93 -8.24 6.50 2.53
C ILE A 93 -8.02 7.99 2.20
N ILE A 94 -8.28 8.90 3.14
CA ILE A 94 -8.21 10.36 2.91
C ILE A 94 -6.78 10.80 2.50
N PRO A 95 -5.69 10.42 3.20
CA PRO A 95 -4.34 10.74 2.78
C PRO A 95 -3.98 10.22 1.38
N ILE A 96 -4.46 9.03 1.03
CA ILE A 96 -4.22 8.42 -0.29
C ILE A 96 -4.93 9.22 -1.39
N LEU A 97 -6.20 9.59 -1.17
CA LEU A 97 -6.93 10.43 -2.10
C LEU A 97 -6.30 11.82 -2.24
N GLY A 98 -5.85 12.41 -1.14
CA GLY A 98 -5.15 13.68 -1.14
C GLY A 98 -3.82 13.63 -1.92
N LEU A 99 -3.06 12.54 -1.78
CA LEU A 99 -1.85 12.30 -2.57
C LEU A 99 -2.16 12.24 -4.07
N VAL A 100 -3.15 11.43 -4.47
CA VAL A 100 -3.56 11.31 -5.88
C VAL A 100 -4.02 12.66 -6.44
N TYR A 101 -4.82 13.39 -5.66
CA TYR A 101 -5.33 14.70 -6.06
C TYR A 101 -4.19 15.69 -6.35
N LEU A 102 -3.17 15.75 -5.49
CA LEU A 102 -2.02 16.63 -5.68
C LEU A 102 -1.19 16.22 -6.90
N LEU A 103 -0.99 14.93 -7.13
CA LEU A 103 -0.30 14.43 -8.32
C LEU A 103 -1.05 14.77 -9.62
N VAL A 104 -2.38 14.62 -9.63
CA VAL A 104 -3.21 14.96 -10.80
C VAL A 104 -3.23 16.46 -11.06
N LYS A 105 -3.16 17.28 -10.01
CA LYS A 105 -2.98 18.74 -10.10
C LYS A 105 -1.61 19.17 -10.65
N GLY A 106 -0.68 18.24 -10.83
CA GLY A 106 0.66 18.52 -11.37
C GLY A 106 1.68 18.96 -10.32
N TYR A 107 1.39 18.79 -9.02
CA TYR A 107 2.40 19.01 -7.99
C TYR A 107 3.50 17.96 -8.05
N THR A 108 4.68 18.30 -7.52
CA THR A 108 5.78 17.36 -7.47
C THR A 108 5.42 16.15 -6.59
N PRO A 109 5.95 14.97 -6.91
CA PRO A 109 5.67 13.76 -6.12
C PRO A 109 6.08 13.90 -4.66
N LEU A 110 7.21 14.54 -4.39
CA LEU A 110 7.73 14.78 -3.06
C LEU A 110 6.83 15.75 -2.25
N PHE A 111 6.35 16.82 -2.87
CA PHE A 111 5.39 17.73 -2.24
C PHE A 111 4.07 17.03 -1.91
N SER A 112 3.58 16.19 -2.85
CA SER A 112 2.35 15.41 -2.65
C SER A 112 2.48 14.40 -1.51
N ALA A 113 3.62 13.72 -1.41
CA ALA A 113 3.94 12.79 -0.33
C ALA A 113 4.05 13.49 1.02
N PHE A 114 4.70 14.65 1.09
CA PHE A 114 4.79 15.45 2.32
C PHE A 114 3.41 15.79 2.88
N TRP A 115 2.51 16.33 2.04
CA TRP A 115 1.15 16.66 2.48
C TRP A 115 0.33 15.42 2.82
N ALA A 116 0.53 14.29 2.14
CA ALA A 116 -0.10 13.03 2.48
C ALA A 116 0.31 12.54 3.89
N ILE A 117 1.58 12.69 4.26
CA ILE A 117 2.07 12.37 5.60
C ILE A 117 1.41 13.29 6.63
N VAL A 118 1.38 14.61 6.39
CA VAL A 118 0.71 15.57 7.28
C VAL A 118 -0.77 15.24 7.45
N MET A 119 -1.48 14.93 6.36
CA MET A 119 -2.88 14.50 6.40
C MET A 119 -3.04 13.19 7.18
N SER A 120 -2.13 12.23 7.02
CA SER A 120 -2.15 10.96 7.74
C SER A 120 -1.99 11.18 9.25
N LEU A 121 -1.05 12.01 9.66
CA LEU A 121 -0.85 12.40 11.06
C LEU A 121 -2.10 13.09 11.61
N ALA A 122 -2.65 14.07 10.88
CA ALA A 122 -3.86 14.78 11.28
C ALA A 122 -5.07 13.84 11.43
N MET A 123 -5.30 12.96 10.46
CA MET A 123 -6.39 11.97 10.50
C MET A 123 -6.21 10.95 11.64
N SER A 124 -4.96 10.56 11.92
CA SER A 124 -4.63 9.65 13.01
C SER A 124 -5.02 10.20 14.39
N MET A 125 -4.96 11.53 14.58
CA MET A 125 -5.36 12.19 15.84
C MET A 125 -6.87 12.26 16.08
N ILE A 126 -7.70 12.14 15.03
CA ILE A 126 -9.17 12.28 15.11
C ILE A 126 -9.80 11.11 15.85
N LYS A 127 -9.25 9.90 15.72
CA LYS A 127 -9.84 8.69 16.32
C LYS A 127 -9.03 8.18 17.50
N SER A 128 -9.69 7.91 18.63
CA SER A 128 -9.05 7.42 19.86
C SER A 128 -8.24 6.14 19.67
N GLU A 129 -8.65 5.27 18.74
CA GLU A 129 -7.94 4.03 18.39
C GLU A 129 -6.61 4.27 17.65
N THR A 130 -6.47 5.37 16.92
CA THR A 130 -5.28 5.68 16.11
C THR A 130 -4.41 6.79 16.69
N ARG A 131 -4.88 7.50 17.73
CA ARG A 131 -4.16 8.60 18.37
C ARG A 131 -2.70 8.24 18.68
N LEU A 132 -1.81 9.07 18.15
CA LEU A 132 -0.39 9.04 18.43
C LEU A 132 -0.14 9.70 19.78
N ASN A 133 0.41 8.94 20.73
CA ASN A 133 1.00 9.47 21.96
C ASN A 133 2.51 9.70 21.71
N LEU A 134 3.20 10.52 22.51
CA LEU A 134 4.64 10.77 22.36
C LEU A 134 5.45 9.47 22.30
N LYS A 135 5.05 8.46 23.07
CA LYS A 135 5.66 7.13 23.05
C LYS A 135 5.49 6.42 21.69
N LYS A 136 4.29 6.43 21.12
CA LYS A 136 4.01 5.85 19.80
C LYS A 136 4.69 6.62 18.67
N LEU A 137 4.85 7.93 18.84
CA LEU A 137 5.58 8.75 17.88
C LEU A 137 7.08 8.41 17.91
N GLY A 138 7.66 8.26 19.11
CA GLY A 138 9.04 7.79 19.28
C GLY A 138 9.26 6.40 18.69
N GLU A 139 8.34 5.45 18.95
CA GLU A 139 8.33 4.12 18.34
C GLU A 139 8.24 4.21 16.81
N ALA A 140 7.38 5.07 16.25
CA ALA A 140 7.27 5.23 14.81
C ALA A 140 8.54 5.83 14.16
N PHE A 141 9.23 6.75 14.84
CA PHE A 141 10.52 7.26 14.39
C PHE A 141 11.63 6.20 14.48
N GLU A 142 11.66 5.42 15.56
CA GLU A 142 12.60 4.32 15.75
C GLU A 142 12.39 3.24 14.68
N ASP A 143 11.15 2.84 14.44
CA ASP A 143 10.78 1.89 13.38
C ASP A 143 11.14 2.46 12.00
N GLY A 144 10.88 3.75 11.76
CA GLY A 144 11.27 4.43 10.52
C GLY A 144 12.79 4.40 10.30
N ALA A 145 13.57 4.70 11.35
CA ALA A 145 15.03 4.68 11.30
C ALA A 145 15.59 3.27 11.07
N LYS A 146 15.03 2.26 11.75
CA LYS A 146 15.39 0.85 11.56
C LYS A 146 15.11 0.38 10.13
N ASN A 147 13.95 0.74 9.59
CA ASN A 147 13.59 0.41 8.21
C ASN A 147 14.44 1.17 7.17
N ALA A 148 15.02 2.33 7.52
CA ALA A 148 15.90 3.08 6.63
C ALA A 148 17.36 2.59 6.64
N LEU A 149 17.78 1.90 7.71
CA LEU A 149 19.11 1.29 7.86
C LEU A 149 19.16 -0.19 7.41
N GLY A 150 18.01 -0.76 7.05
CA GLY A 150 17.85 -2.13 6.55
C GLY A 150 18.19 -2.29 5.07
#